data_AF-A0A2N3RE31-F1
#
_entry.id   AF-A0A2N3RE31-F1
#
_cell.length_a   1.000
_cell.length_b   1.000
_cell.length_c   1.000
_cell.angle_alpha   90.00
_cell.angle_beta   90.00
_cell.angle_gamma   90.00
#
_symmetry.space_group_name_H-M   'P 1'
#
loop_
_entity.id
_entity.type
_entity.pdbx_description
1 polymer ?
#
loop_
_entity_poly.entity_id
_entity_poly.type
_entity_poly.pdbx_seq_one_letter_code
_entity_poly.pdbx_strand_id
1 'polypeptide(L)' 'MKIDEISYFFFRYAEAQGRPYKALPMGTDVEEFGAPYIEVNESGVLAIVAKDRGNECLRKETNSPEILAKWIYEIYSK' A
#
# COMPACT_ATOMS: atom_id res chain seq x y z
N MET A 1 -5.10 13.55 -0.67
CA MET A 1 -5.26 13.64 0.79
C MET A 1 -5.00 12.31 1.51
N LYS A 2 -5.53 11.14 1.11
CA LYS A 2 -5.24 9.88 1.82
C LYS A 2 -3.92 9.18 1.39
N ILE A 3 -3.51 9.31 0.12
CA ILE A 3 -2.24 8.74 -0.37
C ILE A 3 -1.01 9.44 0.22
N ASP A 4 -1.14 10.73 0.52
CA ASP A 4 -0.11 11.57 1.13
C ASP A 4 0.19 11.10 2.56
N GLU A 5 -0.84 10.72 3.32
CA GLU A 5 -0.71 10.17 4.67
C GLU A 5 -0.04 8.79 4.66
N ILE A 6 -0.46 7.91 3.76
CA ILE A 6 0.18 6.60 3.57
C ILE A 6 1.67 6.78 3.27
N SER A 7 1.99 7.68 2.33
CA SER A 7 3.37 8.00 1.94
C SER A 7 4.19 8.54 3.11
N TYR A 8 3.62 9.47 3.89
CA TYR A 8 4.25 10.00 5.09
C TYR A 8 4.62 8.91 6.10
N PHE A 9 3.68 8.04 6.45
CA PHE A 9 3.96 6.93 7.38
C PHE A 9 4.97 5.94 6.80
N PHE A 10 4.87 5.64 5.51
CA PHE A 10 5.78 4.71 4.83
C PHE A 10 7.23 5.21 4.91
N PHE A 11 7.50 6.45 4.54
CA PHE A 11 8.86 6.99 4.54
C PHE A 11 9.45 7.03 5.95
N ARG A 12 8.67 7.46 6.95
CA ARG A 12 9.15 7.42 8.35
C ARG A 12 9.43 6.01 8.83
N TYR A 13 8.56 5.06 8.50
CA TYR A 13 8.76 3.67 8.89
C TYR A 13 10.02 3.09 8.24
N ALA A 14 10.18 3.30 6.93
CA ALA A 14 11.33 2.83 6.17
C ALA A 14 12.66 3.45 6.64
N GLU A 15 12.66 4.75 6.95
CA GLU A 15 13.79 5.45 7.57
C GLU A 15 14.15 4.85 8.93
N ALA A 16 13.15 4.60 9.79
CA ALA A 16 13.36 3.97 11.09
C ALA A 16 13.92 2.54 11.00
N GLN A 17 13.67 1.84 9.89
CA GLN A 17 14.27 0.52 9.60
C GLN A 17 15.66 0.60 8.93
N GLY A 18 16.21 1.81 8.73
CA GLY A 18 17.51 2.00 8.09
C GLY A 18 17.51 1.74 6.58
N ARG A 19 16.33 1.76 5.93
CA ARG A 19 16.16 1.54 4.49
C ARG A 19 15.32 2.68 3.88
N PRO A 20 15.89 3.87 3.67
CA PRO A 20 15.15 4.99 3.11
C PRO A 20 14.74 4.71 1.66
N TYR A 21 13.50 5.08 1.32
CA TYR A 21 12.97 5.00 -0.04
C TYR A 21 12.86 6.40 -0.65
N LYS A 22 13.06 6.50 -1.97
CA LYS A 22 12.89 7.77 -2.72
C LYS A 22 11.46 8.01 -3.20
N ALA A 23 10.65 6.94 -3.27
CA ALA A 23 9.27 6.96 -3.71
C ALA A 23 8.49 5.82 -3.05
N LEU A 24 7.17 5.95 -2.96
CA LEU A 24 6.29 4.86 -2.53
C LEU A 24 6.29 3.79 -3.63
N PRO A 25 6.59 2.52 -3.33
CA PRO A 25 6.75 1.48 -4.34
C PRO A 25 5.42 0.90 -4.85
N MET A 26 4.29 1.37 -4.32
CA MET A 26 2.95 0.88 -4.66
C MET A 26 2.03 2.05 -5.03
N GLY A 27 1.39 1.95 -6.19
CA GLY A 27 0.45 2.94 -6.71
C GLY A 27 -1.01 2.60 -6.39
N THR A 28 -1.92 3.42 -6.91
CA THR A 28 -3.37 3.24 -6.82
C THR A 28 -4.00 2.73 -8.11
N ASP A 29 -3.21 2.60 -9.18
CA ASP A 29 -3.70 2.11 -10.47
C ASP A 29 -4.02 0.61 -10.36
N VAL A 30 -5.16 0.21 -10.94
CA VAL A 30 -5.61 -1.18 -10.89
C VAL A 30 -4.71 -2.04 -11.77
N GLU A 31 -4.11 -3.05 -11.16
CA GLU A 31 -3.26 -4.03 -11.82
C GLU A 31 -4.01 -5.36 -11.99
N GLU A 32 -4.21 -5.80 -13.24
CA GLU A 32 -5.00 -7.02 -13.54
C GLU A 32 -4.17 -8.31 -13.56
N PHE A 33 -2.83 -8.21 -13.45
CA PHE A 33 -1.89 -9.32 -13.63
C PHE A 33 -1.04 -9.60 -12.39
N GLY A 34 -1.66 -9.53 -11.21
CA GLY A 34 -1.11 -10.04 -9.95
C GLY A 34 -0.26 -9.04 -9.16
N ALA A 35 0.07 -7.89 -9.72
CA ALA A 35 0.76 -6.84 -8.98
C ALA A 35 -0.17 -6.20 -7.94
N PRO A 36 0.27 -6.04 -6.67
CA PRO A 36 -0.55 -5.38 -5.67
C PRO A 36 -0.65 -3.87 -5.88
N TYR A 37 -1.82 -3.31 -5.64
CA TYR A 37 -2.11 -1.87 -5.70
C TYR A 37 -2.94 -1.43 -4.48
N ILE A 38 -3.00 -0.11 -4.27
CA ILE A 38 -3.73 0.52 -3.17
C ILE A 38 -5.13 0.89 -3.63
N GLU A 39 -6.16 0.40 -2.94
CA GLU A 39 -7.51 0.93 -3.06
C GLU A 39 -7.84 1.85 -1.88
N VAL A 40 -8.48 2.98 -2.19
CA VAL A 40 -8.98 3.92 -1.20
C VAL A 40 -10.44 4.22 -1.54
N ASN A 41 -11.35 3.90 -0.63
CA ASN A 41 -12.76 4.26 -0.83
C ASN A 41 -13.13 5.60 -0.18
N GLU A 42 -14.29 6.12 -0.56
CA GLU A 42 -14.82 7.39 -0.06
C GLU A 42 -14.99 7.36 1.47
N SER A 43 -15.39 6.22 2.02
CA SER A 43 -15.56 5.99 3.46
C SER A 43 -14.25 5.95 4.26
N GLY A 44 -13.07 5.93 3.62
CA GLY A 44 -11.77 5.88 4.31
C GLY A 44 -11.24 4.50 4.64
N VAL A 45 -11.84 3.46 4.08
CA VAL A 45 -11.21 2.14 4.03
C VAL A 45 -10.07 2.19 3.03
N LEU A 46 -8.92 1.67 3.46
CA LEU A 46 -7.69 1.53 2.71
C LEU A 46 -7.42 0.05 2.53
N ALA A 47 -7.03 -0.38 1.33
CA ALA A 47 -6.74 -1.78 1.07
C ALA A 47 -5.50 -1.95 0.21
N ILE A 48 -4.74 -3.01 0.47
CA ILE A 48 -3.83 -3.59 -0.52
C ILE A 48 -4.61 -4.67 -1.24
N VAL A 49 -4.69 -4.57 -2.56
CA VAL A 49 -5.46 -5.47 -3.41
C VAL A 49 -4.55 -6.04 -4.49
N ALA A 50 -4.71 -7.31 -4.82
CA ALA A 50 -4.11 -7.88 -6.02
C ALA A 50 -5.17 -8.69 -6.77
N LYS A 51 -5.14 -8.61 -8.10
CA LYS A 51 -6.06 -9.32 -8.99
C LYS A 51 -5.27 -10.19 -9.97
N ASP A 52 -5.77 -11.37 -10.28
CA ASP A 52 -5.26 -12.22 -11.35
C ASP A 52 -6.37 -12.44 -12.40
N ARG A 53 -6.16 -11.91 -13.61
CA ARG A 53 -7.14 -11.96 -14.72
C ARG A 53 -8.51 -11.44 -14.31
N GLY A 54 -8.51 -10.31 -13.60
CA GLY A 54 -9.73 -9.66 -13.10
C GLY A 54 -10.32 -10.28 -11.83
N ASN A 55 -9.79 -11.39 -11.33
CA ASN A 55 -10.26 -12.02 -10.08
C ASN A 55 -9.40 -11.55 -8.92
N GLU A 56 -10.02 -10.97 -7.89
CA GLU A 56 -9.32 -10.60 -6.67
C GLU A 56 -8.74 -11.85 -5.97
N CYS A 57 -7.43 -11.86 -5.80
CA CYS A 57 -6.70 -12.97 -5.18
C CYS A 57 -6.07 -12.58 -3.83
N LEU A 58 -5.98 -11.28 -3.55
CA LEU A 58 -5.52 -10.74 -2.27
C LEU A 58 -6.30 -9.46 -1.95
N ARG A 59 -6.75 -9.36 -0.70
CA ARG A 59 -7.28 -8.12 -0.11
C ARG A 59 -6.88 -8.05 1.35
N LYS A 60 -6.27 -6.93 1.73
CA LYS A 60 -5.89 -6.64 3.11
C LYS A 60 -6.32 -5.22 3.45
N GLU A 61 -7.38 -5.09 4.23
CA GLU A 61 -8.04 -3.80 4.50
C GLU A 61 -7.71 -3.27 5.90
N THR A 62 -7.70 -1.94 6.01
CA THR A 62 -7.53 -1.20 7.25
C THR A 62 -8.12 0.19 7.10
N ASN A 63 -8.47 0.83 8.22
CA ASN A 63 -8.83 2.26 8.23
C ASN A 63 -7.65 3.12 8.73
N SER A 64 -6.47 2.52 8.94
CA SER A 64 -5.27 3.21 9.41
C SER A 64 -4.21 3.30 8.29
N PRO A 65 -3.86 4.52 7.85
CA PRO A 65 -2.76 4.75 6.91
C PRO A 65 -1.43 4.17 7.39
N GLU A 66 -1.16 4.22 8.69
CA GLU A 66 0.07 3.70 9.30
C GLU A 66 0.17 2.17 9.16
N ILE A 67 -0.93 1.46 9.42
CA ILE A 67 -0.98 0.01 9.26
C ILE A 67 -0.77 -0.37 7.79
N LEU A 68 -1.43 0.33 6.86
CA LEU A 68 -1.26 0.10 5.43
C LEU A 68 0.19 0.32 4.99
N ALA A 69 0.79 1.44 5.40
CA ALA A 69 2.17 1.78 5.09
C ALA A 69 3.17 0.72 5.57
N LYS A 70 2.96 0.16 6.78
CA LYS A 70 3.78 -0.94 7.29
C LYS A 70 3.67 -2.18 6.42
N TRP A 71 2.46 -2.56 5.99
CA TRP A 71 2.27 -3.71 5.11
C TRP A 71 2.94 -3.51 3.75
N ILE A 72 2.86 -2.31 3.17
CA ILE A 72 3.58 -1.98 1.93
C ILE A 72 5.07 -2.20 2.13
N TYR A 73 5.66 -1.69 3.21
CA TYR A 73 7.08 -1.91 3.51
C TYR A 73 7.43 -3.39 3.62
N GLU A 74 6.62 -4.19 4.33
CA GLU A 74 6.83 -5.63 4.50
C GLU A 74 6.79 -6.41 3.18
N ILE A 75 5.97 -5.97 2.22
CA ILE A 75 5.89 -6.58 0.87
C ILE A 75 7.18 -6.33 0.09
N TYR A 76 7.71 -5.09 0.12
CA TYR A 76 8.83 -4.67 -0.72
C TYR A 76 10.21 -4.80 -0.08
N SER A 77 10.28 -5.09 1.22
CA SER A 77 11.55 -5.16 1.95
C SER A 77 12.03 -6.59 2.25
N LYS A 78 11.45 -7.59 1.56
CA LYS A 78 11.94 -8.99 1.60
C LYS A 78 13.29 -9.15 0.92
#